data_AF-A0A4Y2GJ15-F1
#
_entry.id   AF-A0A4Y2GJ15-F1
#
_cell.length_a   1.000
_cell.length_b   1.000
_cell.length_c   1.000
_cell.angle_alpha   90.00
_cell.angle_beta   90.00
_cell.angle_gamma   90.00
#
_symmetry.space_group_name_H-M   'P 1'
#
loop_
_entity.id
_entity.type
_entity.pdbx_description
1 polymer ?
#
loop_
_entity_poly.entity_id
_entity_poly.type
_entity_poly.pdbx_seq_one_letter_code
_entity_poly.pdbx_strand_id
1 'polypeptide(L)'
;MPGELARDDGLSAEKEIDRIMKSVLDAIQQEIKSRFTRLNDLNSKFGFLLDVEKLFNKPLDNDVQISCQNLSRVYNTDFDGPELYAEICDCKMLLRNREDVLPKTAIEVLTFIISYGEGCFSKSENCTSDTFNNFSVDC
;
A
#
# COMPACT_ATOMS: atom_id res chain seq x y z
N MET A 1 -22.69 -48.87 33.71
CA MET A 1 -22.07 -50.22 33.62
C MET A 1 -21.24 -50.44 34.87
N PRO A 2 -21.32 -51.60 35.55
CA PRO A 2 -20.45 -51.89 36.69
C PRO A 2 -19.04 -52.23 36.16
N GLY A 3 -18.03 -51.41 36.46
CA GLY A 3 -16.63 -51.75 36.16
C GLY A 3 -15.72 -50.62 35.66
N GLU A 4 -16.22 -49.44 35.33
CA GLU A 4 -15.36 -48.32 34.92
C GLU A 4 -14.96 -47.47 36.12
N LEU A 5 -13.84 -47.81 36.77
CA LEU A 5 -13.08 -46.86 37.58
C LEU A 5 -12.12 -46.13 36.65
N ALA A 6 -12.64 -45.23 35.82
CA ALA A 6 -11.80 -44.28 35.11
C ALA A 6 -11.18 -43.34 36.16
N ARG A 7 -9.93 -43.60 36.57
CA ARG A 7 -9.13 -42.58 37.25
C ARG A 7 -8.82 -41.52 36.22
N ASP A 8 -9.58 -40.43 36.27
CA ASP A 8 -9.20 -39.17 35.64
C ASP A 8 -8.00 -38.63 36.43
N ASP A 9 -6.80 -39.13 36.10
CA ASP A 9 -5.55 -38.56 36.61
C ASP A 9 -5.35 -37.22 35.87
N GLY A 10 -5.98 -36.17 36.41
CA GLY A 10 -5.78 -34.80 35.97
C GLY A 10 -4.30 -34.45 35.89
N LEU A 11 -3.94 -33.58 34.95
CA LEU A 11 -2.56 -33.14 34.77
C LEU A 11 -2.02 -32.57 36.10
N SER A 12 -0.76 -32.89 36.42
CA SER A 12 -0.07 -32.20 37.51
C SER A 12 0.01 -30.70 37.19
N ALA A 13 0.09 -29.86 38.22
CA ALA A 13 0.17 -28.40 38.03
C ALA A 13 1.29 -28.00 37.06
N GLU A 14 2.45 -28.66 37.11
CA GLU A 14 3.58 -28.43 36.20
C GLU A 14 3.22 -28.75 34.73
N LYS A 15 2.57 -29.89 34.47
CA LYS A 15 2.15 -30.27 33.12
C LYS A 15 1.04 -29.37 32.59
N GLU A 16 0.15 -28.92 33.47
CA GLU A 16 -0.91 -27.98 33.10
C GLU A 16 -0.34 -26.60 32.76
N ILE A 17 0.65 -26.13 33.52
CA ILE A 17 1.39 -24.90 33.23
C ILE A 17 2.09 -25.01 31.86
N ASP A 18 2.82 -26.11 31.60
CA ASP A 18 3.49 -26.34 30.31
C ASP A 18 2.49 -26.39 29.14
N ARG A 19 1.34 -27.05 29.31
CA ARG A 19 0.26 -27.10 28.32
C ARG A 19 -0.27 -25.70 28.00
N ILE A 20 -0.52 -24.89 29.03
CA ILE A 20 -1.01 -23.51 28.87
C ILE A 20 0.05 -22.67 28.16
N MET A 21 1.32 -22.75 28.55
CA MET A 21 2.39 -22.00 27.91
C MET A 21 2.50 -22.34 26.42
N LYS A 22 2.47 -23.62 26.06
CA LYS A 22 2.49 -24.06 24.66
C LYS A 22 1.29 -23.52 23.88
N SER A 23 0.10 -23.60 24.45
CA SER A 23 -1.11 -23.06 23.83
C SER A 23 -1.02 -21.54 23.61
N VAL A 24 -0.43 -20.80 24.55
CA VAL A 24 -0.21 -19.35 24.41
C VAL A 24 0.81 -19.06 23.31
N LEU A 25 1.92 -19.81 23.26
CA LEU A 25 2.93 -19.66 22.22
C LEU A 25 2.36 -19.95 20.82
N ASP A 26 1.54 -21.00 20.68
CA ASP A 26 0.88 -21.35 19.43
C ASP A 26 -0.06 -20.23 18.97
N ALA A 27 -0.85 -19.66 19.90
CA ALA A 27 -1.74 -18.54 19.62
C ALA A 27 -0.96 -17.29 19.16
N ILE A 28 0.13 -16.94 19.86
CA ILE A 28 1.00 -15.82 19.48
C ILE A 28 1.62 -16.07 18.10
N GLN A 29 2.11 -17.28 17.83
CA GLN A 29 2.69 -17.60 16.54
C GLN A 29 1.68 -17.45 15.40
N GLN A 30 0.46 -17.94 15.60
CA GLN A 30 -0.60 -17.81 14.60
C GLN A 30 -0.99 -16.35 14.36
N GLU A 31 -1.06 -15.55 15.42
CA GLU A 31 -1.35 -14.13 15.32
C GLU A 31 -0.24 -13.37 14.57
N ILE A 32 1.03 -13.63 14.88
CA ILE A 32 2.17 -13.03 14.18
C ILE A 32 2.14 -13.41 12.69
N LYS A 33 1.91 -14.67 12.37
CA LYS A 33 1.78 -15.13 10.98
C LYS A 33 0.66 -14.37 10.26
N SER A 34 -0.52 -14.29 10.86
CA SER A 34 -1.66 -13.57 10.28
C SER A 34 -1.35 -12.09 10.04
N ARG A 35 -0.75 -11.41 11.02
CA ARG A 35 -0.34 -10.00 10.90
C ARG A 35 0.70 -9.82 9.79
N PHE A 36 1.68 -10.70 9.70
CA PHE A 36 2.72 -10.65 8.67
C PHE A 36 2.15 -10.89 7.26
N THR A 37 1.22 -11.84 7.10
CA THR A 37 0.50 -12.04 5.83
C THR A 37 -0.26 -10.79 5.42
N ARG A 38 -0.96 -10.13 6.35
CA ARG A 38 -1.68 -8.88 6.06
C ARG A 38 -0.73 -7.74 5.68
N LEU A 39 0.42 -7.63 6.34
CA LEU A 39 1.44 -6.63 6.00
C LEU A 39 2.02 -6.87 4.60
N ASN A 40 2.32 -8.13 4.24
CA ASN A 40 2.80 -8.47 2.91
C ASN A 40 1.75 -8.18 1.83
N ASP A 41 0.47 -8.43 2.12
CA ASP A 41 -0.63 -8.11 1.22
C ASP A 41 -0.79 -6.59 1.01
N LEU A 42 -0.65 -5.79 2.08
CA LEU A 42 -0.63 -4.33 1.94
C LEU A 42 0.58 -3.84 1.15
N ASN A 43 1.76 -4.42 1.41
CA ASN A 43 2.98 -4.06 0.70
C ASN A 43 2.92 -4.45 -0.79
N SER A 44 2.32 -5.58 -1.16
CA SER A 44 2.17 -5.95 -2.57
C SER A 44 1.19 -5.04 -3.32
N LYS A 45 0.20 -4.46 -2.62
CA LYS A 45 -0.81 -3.56 -3.20
C LYS A 45 -0.37 -2.10 -3.29
N PHE A 46 0.22 -1.56 -2.22
CA PHE A 46 0.57 -0.14 -2.09
C PHE A 46 2.06 0.15 -1.97
N GLY A 47 2.89 -0.89 -1.76
CA GLY A 47 4.30 -0.73 -1.40
C GLY A 47 5.13 0.01 -2.46
N PHE A 48 4.70 0.00 -3.73
CA PHE A 48 5.36 0.76 -4.78
C PHE A 48 5.35 2.27 -4.52
N LEU A 49 4.35 2.80 -3.79
CA LEU A 49 4.29 4.21 -3.37
C LEU A 49 5.29 4.57 -2.28
N LEU A 50 5.77 3.57 -1.52
CA LEU A 50 6.68 3.79 -0.40
C LEU A 50 8.11 4.07 -0.86
N ASP A 51 8.51 3.57 -2.04
CA ASP A 51 9.81 3.84 -2.63
C ASP A 51 9.76 5.14 -3.46
N VAL A 52 9.57 6.25 -2.73
CA VAL A 52 9.48 7.59 -3.33
C VAL A 52 10.78 7.97 -4.04
N GLU A 53 11.92 7.50 -3.53
CA GLU A 53 13.21 7.70 -4.20
C GLU A 53 13.22 7.06 -5.59
N LYS A 54 12.80 5.79 -5.71
CA LYS A 54 12.66 5.13 -7.02
C LYS A 54 11.66 5.86 -7.92
N LEU A 55 10.50 6.26 -7.38
CA LEU A 55 9.45 6.93 -8.15
C LEU A 55 9.94 8.22 -8.83
N PHE A 56 10.71 9.05 -8.11
CA PHE A 56 11.11 10.37 -8.61
C PHE A 56 12.51 10.40 -9.25
N ASN A 57 13.46 9.58 -8.78
CA ASN A 57 14.86 9.65 -9.22
C ASN A 57 15.22 8.65 -10.34
N LYS A 58 14.42 7.61 -10.57
CA LYS A 58 14.66 6.60 -11.63
C LYS A 58 13.51 6.61 -12.62
N PRO A 59 13.70 6.35 -13.93
CA PRO A 59 12.59 6.25 -14.89
C PRO A 59 11.45 5.35 -14.39
N LEU A 60 10.21 5.70 -14.70
CA LEU A 60 9.09 4.84 -14.29
C LEU A 60 9.14 3.59 -15.17
N ASP A 61 9.06 2.42 -14.54
CA ASP A 61 8.98 1.17 -15.26
C ASP A 61 7.51 0.74 -15.41
N ASN A 62 7.27 -0.22 -16.30
CA ASN A 62 5.96 -0.83 -16.46
C ASN A 62 5.44 -1.43 -15.15
N ASP A 63 6.31 -1.75 -14.18
CA ASP A 63 5.90 -2.30 -12.89
C ASP A 63 5.09 -1.28 -12.07
N VAL A 64 5.39 0.02 -12.16
CA VAL A 64 4.59 1.08 -11.52
C VAL A 64 3.20 1.16 -12.15
N GLN A 65 3.11 1.09 -13.48
CA GLN A 65 1.82 1.09 -14.19
C GLN A 65 0.98 -0.14 -13.80
N ILE A 66 1.59 -1.33 -13.80
CA ILE A 66 0.95 -2.58 -13.39
C ILE A 66 0.49 -2.48 -11.92
N SER A 67 1.29 -1.87 -11.05
CA SER A 67 0.96 -1.69 -9.64
C SER A 67 -0.25 -0.78 -9.46
N CYS A 68 -0.35 0.33 -10.21
CA CYS A 68 -1.53 1.20 -10.20
C CYS A 68 -2.79 0.46 -10.67
N GLN A 69 -2.69 -0.36 -11.73
CA GLN A 69 -3.81 -1.19 -12.21
C GLN A 69 -4.22 -2.27 -11.21
N ASN A 70 -3.25 -2.92 -10.55
CA ASN A 70 -3.55 -3.92 -9.54
C ASN A 70 -4.21 -3.28 -8.32
N LEU A 71 -3.80 -2.06 -7.97
CA LEU A 71 -4.42 -1.30 -6.89
C LEU A 71 -5.89 -0.98 -7.21
N SER A 72 -6.18 -0.46 -8.41
CA SER A 72 -7.55 -0.16 -8.82
C SER A 72 -8.43 -1.40 -8.92
N ARG A 73 -7.88 -2.58 -9.22
CA ARG A 73 -8.65 -3.84 -9.18
C ARG A 73 -9.14 -4.20 -7.78
N VAL A 74 -8.37 -3.83 -6.75
CA VAL A 74 -8.71 -4.13 -5.35
C VAL A 74 -9.59 -3.03 -4.74
N TYR A 75 -9.34 -1.77 -5.10
CA TYR A 75 -9.99 -0.58 -4.55
C TYR A 75 -10.63 0.25 -5.68
N ASN A 76 -11.45 -0.39 -6.51
CA ASN A 76 -12.03 0.22 -7.72
C ASN A 76 -13.03 1.36 -7.44
N THR A 77 -13.48 1.52 -6.20
CA THR A 77 -14.32 2.64 -5.76
C THR A 77 -13.50 3.88 -5.42
N ASP A 78 -12.24 3.70 -5.05
CA ASP A 78 -11.38 4.74 -4.50
C ASP A 78 -10.27 5.16 -5.46
N PHE A 79 -9.86 4.26 -6.36
CA PHE A 79 -8.75 4.50 -7.29
C PHE A 79 -9.11 4.12 -8.72
N ASP A 80 -8.85 5.05 -9.64
CA ASP A 80 -8.65 4.75 -11.06
C ASP A 80 -7.14 4.53 -11.31
N GLY A 81 -6.79 3.33 -11.76
CA GLY A 81 -5.40 2.91 -11.91
C GLY A 81 -4.66 3.67 -13.01
N PRO A 82 -5.24 3.74 -14.23
CA PRO A 82 -4.73 4.62 -15.29
C PRO A 82 -4.57 6.09 -14.86
N GLU A 83 -5.56 6.67 -14.18
CA GLU A 83 -5.49 8.06 -13.71
C GLU A 83 -4.38 8.25 -12.67
N LEU A 84 -4.30 7.36 -11.68
CA LEU A 84 -3.23 7.40 -10.68
C LEU A 84 -1.84 7.31 -11.32
N TYR A 85 -1.65 6.45 -12.32
CA TYR A 85 -0.37 6.36 -13.03
C TYR A 85 -0.04 7.66 -13.76
N ALA A 86 -1.00 8.26 -14.45
CA ALA A 86 -0.83 9.54 -15.12
C ALA A 86 -0.47 10.66 -14.14
N GLU A 87 -1.16 10.73 -13.00
CA GLU A 87 -0.87 11.70 -11.93
C GLU A 87 0.53 11.51 -11.35
N ILE A 88 1.00 10.28 -11.18
CA ILE A 88 2.38 10.00 -10.74
C ILE A 88 3.40 10.48 -11.80
N CYS A 89 3.15 10.24 -13.09
CA CYS A 89 3.97 10.77 -14.18
C CYS A 89 4.03 12.30 -14.13
N ASP A 90 2.89 12.96 -14.01
CA ASP A 90 2.78 14.42 -13.97
C ASP A 90 3.49 14.99 -12.75
N CYS A 91 3.27 14.42 -11.57
CA CYS A 91 3.99 14.79 -10.34
C CYS A 91 5.50 14.73 -10.54
N LYS A 92 5.99 13.64 -11.12
CA LYS A 92 7.41 13.45 -11.37
C LYS A 92 7.96 14.50 -12.34
N MET A 93 7.25 14.77 -13.43
CA MET A 93 7.68 15.80 -14.37
C MET A 93 7.72 17.18 -13.72
N LEU A 94 6.67 17.53 -12.96
CA LEU A 94 6.54 18.83 -12.28
C LEU A 94 7.63 19.04 -11.23
N LEU A 95 8.05 17.98 -10.54
CA LEU A 95 9.01 18.03 -9.45
C LEU A 95 10.45 17.72 -9.88
N ARG A 96 10.69 17.34 -11.14
CA ARG A 96 11.98 16.89 -11.68
C ARG A 96 13.17 17.79 -11.34
N ASN A 97 12.95 19.11 -11.29
CA ASN A 97 14.00 20.11 -11.05
C ASN A 97 13.83 20.84 -9.71
N ARG A 98 13.02 20.30 -8.79
CA ARG A 98 12.63 20.96 -7.54
C ARG A 98 12.95 20.09 -6.32
N GLU A 99 14.24 19.86 -6.11
CA GLU A 99 14.72 18.99 -5.02
C GLU A 99 14.29 19.44 -3.62
N ASP A 100 14.09 20.75 -3.42
CA ASP A 100 13.67 21.34 -2.15
C ASP A 100 12.23 21.03 -1.74
N VAL A 101 11.39 20.66 -2.72
CA VAL A 101 9.96 20.35 -2.51
C VAL A 101 9.58 18.92 -2.91
N LEU A 102 10.56 18.04 -3.09
CA LEU A 102 10.31 16.63 -3.40
C LEU A 102 9.60 15.95 -2.22
N PRO A 103 8.49 15.23 -2.46
CA PRO A 103 7.89 14.35 -1.46
C PRO A 103 8.91 13.35 -0.92
N LYS A 104 8.84 13.06 0.37
CA LYS A 104 9.67 12.08 1.07
C LYS A 104 8.87 10.87 1.50
N THR A 105 7.54 10.96 1.49
CA THR A 105 6.64 9.88 1.90
C THR A 105 5.52 9.67 0.89
N ALA A 106 4.98 8.45 0.83
CA ALA A 106 3.82 8.14 -0.01
C ALA A 106 2.63 9.07 0.26
N ILE A 107 2.43 9.47 1.52
CA ILE A 107 1.35 10.40 1.91
C ILE A 107 1.58 11.77 1.29
N GLU A 108 2.81 12.28 1.30
CA GLU A 108 3.14 13.55 0.66
C GLU A 108 2.95 13.49 -0.86
N VAL A 109 3.28 12.36 -1.51
CA VAL A 109 3.00 12.15 -2.95
C VAL A 109 1.50 12.25 -3.23
N LEU A 110 0.69 11.48 -2.50
CA LEU A 110 -0.77 11.48 -2.69
C LEU A 110 -1.39 12.85 -2.36
N THR A 111 -0.89 13.52 -1.32
CA THR A 111 -1.34 14.88 -0.95
C THR A 111 -1.01 15.86 -2.06
N PHE A 112 0.16 15.75 -2.68
CA PHE A 112 0.55 16.59 -3.80
C PHE A 112 -0.36 16.37 -5.01
N ILE A 113 -0.64 15.11 -5.38
CA ILE A 113 -1.58 14.75 -6.45
C ILE A 113 -2.94 15.43 -6.24
N ILE A 114 -3.52 15.25 -5.04
CA ILE A 114 -4.84 15.82 -4.71
C ILE A 114 -4.81 17.35 -4.77
N SER A 115 -3.79 17.98 -4.16
CA SER A 115 -3.68 19.44 -4.09
C SER A 115 -3.49 20.07 -5.47
N TYR A 116 -2.81 19.37 -6.38
CA TYR A 116 -2.61 19.83 -7.76
C TYR A 116 -3.90 19.73 -8.57
N GLY A 117 -4.62 18.60 -8.46
CA GLY A 117 -5.92 18.42 -9.11
C GLY A 117 -6.95 19.49 -8.72
N GLU A 118 -7.01 19.89 -7.45
CA GLU A 118 -7.91 20.94 -6.97
C GLU A 118 -7.50 22.36 -7.43
N GLY A 119 -6.20 22.59 -7.63
CA GLY A 119 -5.64 23.88 -8.08
C GLY A 119 -5.85 24.20 -9.56
N CYS A 120 -6.05 23.18 -10.41
CA CYS A 120 -6.26 23.34 -11.85
C CYS A 120 -7.73 23.59 -12.24
N PHE A 121 -8.71 23.23 -11.40
CA PHE A 121 -10.13 23.36 -11.72
C PHE A 121 -10.84 24.58 -11.10
N SER A 122 -10.11 25.45 -10.41
CA SER A 122 -10.69 26.63 -9.75
C SER A 122 -10.25 27.97 -10.35
N LYS A 123 -10.09 28.07 -11.69
CA LYS A 123 -10.19 29.35 -12.45
C LYS A 123 -10.72 29.14 -13.88
N SER A 124 -12.04 29.05 -14.05
CA SER A 124 -12.68 29.68 -15.23
C SER A 124 -12.55 31.18 -15.04
N GLU A 125 -12.02 32.00 -15.94
CA GLU A 125 -12.28 32.09 -17.38
C GLU A 125 -10.98 32.48 -18.12
N ASN A 126 -10.78 31.93 -19.33
CA ASN A 126 -9.78 32.29 -20.36
C ASN A 126 -8.43 31.53 -20.45
N CYS A 127 -8.40 30.20 -20.31
CA CYS A 127 -7.29 29.42 -20.90
C CYS A 127 -7.77 28.63 -22.11
N THR A 128 -7.41 29.14 -23.28
CA THR A 128 -7.61 28.54 -24.60
C THR A 128 -6.89 27.19 -24.74
N SER A 129 -7.52 26.34 -25.55
CA SER A 129 -7.33 24.91 -25.78
C SER A 129 -6.04 24.50 -26.49
N ASP A 130 -4.88 25.08 -26.19
CA ASP A 130 -3.68 24.95 -27.05
C ASP A 130 -2.45 24.31 -26.39
N THR A 131 -2.58 23.33 -25.47
CA THR A 131 -1.36 22.61 -25.01
C THR A 131 -1.49 21.12 -24.78
N PHE A 132 -2.63 20.49 -25.08
CA PHE A 132 -2.83 19.06 -24.78
C PHE A 132 -2.33 18.07 -25.85
N ASN A 133 -1.66 18.52 -26.92
CA ASN A 133 -1.35 17.66 -28.07
C ASN A 133 0.13 17.27 -28.28
N ASN A 134 1.04 17.42 -27.30
CA ASN A 134 2.45 17.09 -27.53
C ASN A 134 3.20 16.31 -26.43
N PHE A 135 2.52 15.77 -25.41
CA PHE A 135 3.19 14.88 -24.44
C PHE A 135 2.93 13.41 -24.78
N SER A 136 3.54 12.97 -25.87
CA SER A 136 3.98 11.58 -26.00
C SER A 136 5.46 11.57 -25.62
N VAL A 137 5.73 11.38 -24.34
CA VAL A 137 7.09 11.09 -23.87
C VAL A 137 6.96 10.00 -22.84
N ASP A 138 7.64 8.88 -23.08
CA ASP A 138 7.74 7.76 -22.16
C ASP A 138 8.11 8.27 -20.76
N CYS A 139 7.21 8.07 -19.79
CA CYS A 139 7.59 7.99 -18.38
C CYS A 139 8.50 6.76 -18.20
#